data_AF-A0A227J1A7-F1
#
_entry.id   AF-A0A227J1A7-F1
#
_cell.length_a   1.000
_cell.length_b   1.000
_cell.length_c   1.000
_cell.angle_alpha   90.00
_cell.angle_beta   90.00
_cell.angle_gamma   90.00
#
_symmetry.space_group_name_H-M   'P 1'
#
loop_
_entity.id
_entity.type
_entity.pdbx_description
1 polymer ?
#
loop_
_entity_poly.entity_id
_entity_poly.type
_entity_poly.pdbx_seq_one_letter_code
_entity_poly.pdbx_strand_id
1 'polypeptide(L)'
;PRTIDFAKFREIADEVNAILMVDMAHIAGLIATGAHPSPLPHAHVVTTTTHKTLRGPRGGMILTNHEDIIKKINSAVFPGLQGGPLMH
;
A
#
# COMPACT_ATOMS: atom_id res chain seq x y z
N PRO A 1 9.38 -13.36 13.64
CA PRO A 1 9.09 -12.34 12.60
C PRO A 1 9.68 -11.01 13.05
N ARG A 2 10.18 -10.17 12.13
CA ARG A 2 10.78 -8.87 12.45
C ARG A 2 9.86 -7.74 12.00
N THR A 3 9.83 -6.66 12.76
CA THR A 3 9.20 -5.40 12.37
C THR A 3 10.10 -4.67 11.39
N ILE A 4 9.51 -4.06 10.36
CA ILE A 4 10.21 -3.17 9.42
C ILE A 4 10.18 -1.75 9.97
N ASP A 5 11.33 -1.07 9.99
CA ASP A 5 11.42 0.33 10.37
C ASP A 5 11.05 1.24 9.19
N PHE A 6 9.75 1.48 9.02
CA PHE A 6 9.25 2.29 7.90
C PHE A 6 9.73 3.74 7.96
N ALA A 7 9.99 4.28 9.15
CA ALA A 7 10.53 5.63 9.30
C ALA A 7 11.94 5.71 8.72
N LYS A 8 12.79 4.71 9.00
CA LYS A 8 14.14 4.69 8.42
C LYS A 8 14.14 4.55 6.90
N PHE A 9 13.25 3.72 6.36
CA PHE A 9 13.07 3.64 4.91
C PHE A 9 12.59 4.96 4.30
N ARG A 10 11.75 5.71 5.03
CA ARG A 10 11.29 7.02 4.60
C ARG A 10 12.43 8.03 4.54
N GLU A 11 13.27 8.10 5.57
CA GLU A 11 14.46 8.96 5.56
C GLU A 11 15.35 8.71 4.34
N ILE A 12 15.62 7.44 4.03
CA ILE A 12 16.46 7.05 2.88
C ILE A 12 15.79 7.46 1.56
N ALA A 13 14.48 7.23 1.44
CA ALA A 13 13.74 7.61 0.25
C ALA A 13 13.80 9.14 0.03
N ASP A 14 13.67 9.93 1.09
CA ASP A 14 13.77 11.40 1.01
C ASP A 14 15.18 11.86 0.62
N GLU A 15 16.23 11.24 1.16
CA GLU A 15 17.64 11.56 0.85
C GLU A 15 17.93 11.46 -0.66
N VAL A 16 17.32 10.49 -1.34
CA VAL A 16 17.55 10.23 -2.76
C VAL A 16 16.38 10.68 -3.66
N ASN A 17 15.42 11.45 -3.12
CA ASN A 17 14.22 11.90 -3.84
C ASN A 17 13.41 10.76 -4.49
N ALA A 18 13.28 9.63 -3.78
CA ALA A 18 12.53 8.46 -4.23
C ALA A 18 11.15 8.33 -3.55
N ILE A 19 10.26 7.60 -4.21
CA ILE A 19 8.97 7.21 -3.65
C ILE A 19 9.13 5.91 -2.86
N LEU A 20 8.88 5.99 -1.55
CA LEU A 20 8.69 4.81 -0.70
C LEU A 20 7.32 4.17 -0.95
N MET A 21 7.33 2.97 -1.54
CA MET A 21 6.16 2.07 -1.62
C MET A 21 6.32 0.91 -0.63
N VAL A 22 5.27 0.62 0.15
CA VAL A 22 5.22 -0.54 1.05
C VAL A 22 4.13 -1.51 0.59
N ASP A 23 4.51 -2.76 0.29
CA ASP A 23 3.56 -3.86 0.15
C ASP A 23 3.35 -4.55 1.51
N MET A 24 2.17 -4.39 2.08
CA MET A 24 1.81 -4.95 3.38
C MET A 24 0.97 -6.23 3.30
N ALA A 25 0.86 -6.87 2.14
CA ALA A 25 -0.08 -7.96 1.88
C ALA A 25 -0.13 -9.06 2.95
N HIS A 26 1.02 -9.47 3.50
CA HIS A 26 1.08 -10.54 4.51
C HIS A 26 0.72 -10.06 5.92
N ILE A 27 0.87 -8.79 6.22
CA ILE A 27 0.68 -8.21 7.56
C ILE A 27 -0.52 -7.27 7.66
N ALA A 28 -1.28 -7.08 6.58
CA ALA A 28 -2.42 -6.15 6.51
C ALA A 28 -3.45 -6.36 7.62
N GLY A 29 -3.78 -7.62 7.96
CA GLY A 29 -4.69 -7.90 9.07
C GLY A 29 -4.11 -7.54 10.44
N LEU A 30 -2.81 -7.74 10.64
CA LEU A 30 -2.12 -7.38 11.88
C LEU A 30 -2.00 -5.85 12.03
N ILE A 31 -1.81 -5.14 10.93
CA ILE A 31 -1.82 -3.67 10.91
C ILE A 31 -3.24 -3.17 11.24
N ALA A 32 -4.27 -3.75 10.62
CA ALA A 32 -5.66 -3.35 10.86
C ALA A 32 -6.11 -3.56 12.31
N THR A 33 -5.54 -4.53 13.03
CA THR A 33 -5.81 -4.77 14.46
C THR A 33 -4.87 -4.01 15.39
N GLY A 34 -3.89 -3.27 14.87
CA GLY A 34 -2.86 -2.60 15.68
C GLY A 34 -1.79 -3.54 16.27
N ALA A 35 -1.80 -4.83 15.93
CA ALA A 35 -0.82 -5.82 16.39
C ALA A 35 0.54 -5.71 15.67
N HIS A 36 0.62 -4.94 14.59
CA HIS A 36 1.86 -4.61 13.88
C HIS A 36 1.89 -3.11 13.54
N PRO A 37 3.04 -2.43 13.61
CA PRO A 37 3.16 -1.02 13.22
C PRO A 37 2.65 -0.76 11.81
N SER A 38 1.95 0.36 11.63
CA SER A 38 1.39 0.78 10.35
C SER A 38 2.44 1.49 9.49
N PRO A 39 2.55 1.17 8.19
CA PRO A 39 3.40 1.92 7.27
C PRO A 39 2.76 3.23 6.79
N LEU A 40 1.46 3.43 7.01
CA LEU A 40 0.70 4.56 6.48
C LEU A 40 1.25 5.95 6.86
N PRO A 41 1.81 6.17 8.08
CA PRO A 41 2.41 7.46 8.41
C PRO A 41 3.72 7.78 7.66
N HIS A 42 4.34 6.79 7.01
CA HIS A 42 5.69 6.91 6.45
C HIS A 42 5.72 6.70 4.93
N ALA A 43 4.96 5.74 4.42
CA ALA A 43 4.96 5.37 3.02
C ALA A 43 4.21 6.40 2.16
N HIS A 44 4.73 6.67 0.97
CA HIS A 44 4.03 7.48 -0.02
C HIS A 44 2.88 6.68 -0.67
N VAL A 45 3.10 5.38 -0.87
CA VAL A 45 2.14 4.44 -1.45
C VAL A 45 2.17 3.16 -0.62
N VAL A 46 0.98 2.62 -0.32
CA VAL A 46 0.84 1.31 0.30
C VAL A 46 -0.01 0.42 -0.59
N THR A 47 0.48 -0.78 -0.89
CA THR A 47 -0.27 -1.81 -1.59
C THR A 47 -0.60 -2.95 -0.64
N THR A 48 -1.69 -3.65 -0.89
CA THR A 48 -2.03 -4.86 -0.14
C THR A 48 -2.92 -5.78 -0.93
N THR A 49 -2.86 -7.07 -0.61
CA THR A 49 -3.94 -8.01 -0.92
C THR A 49 -4.99 -8.02 0.18
N THR A 50 -6.23 -8.35 -0.15
CA THR A 50 -7.35 -8.40 0.83
C THR A 50 -7.58 -9.77 1.46
N HIS A 51 -6.99 -10.84 0.93
CA HIS A 51 -7.34 -12.24 1.27
C HIS A 51 -6.39 -12.95 2.25
N LYS A 52 -5.26 -12.34 2.62
CA LYS A 52 -4.29 -12.97 3.54
C LYS A 52 -4.72 -12.75 4.99
N THR A 53 -3.89 -12.09 5.80
CA THR A 53 -4.22 -11.81 7.20
C THR A 53 -5.43 -10.90 7.36
N LEU A 54 -5.79 -10.12 6.33
CA LEU A 54 -7.02 -9.31 6.31
C LEU A 54 -8.31 -10.13 6.10
N ARG A 55 -8.20 -11.40 5.66
CA ARG A 55 -9.27 -12.41 5.61
C ARG A 55 -10.54 -12.02 4.82
N GLY A 56 -10.41 -11.19 3.79
CA GLY A 56 -11.45 -10.88 2.81
C GLY A 56 -11.37 -11.73 1.54
N PRO A 57 -12.14 -11.39 0.48
CA PRO A 57 -12.06 -12.04 -0.83
C PRO A 57 -10.73 -11.73 -1.54
N ARG A 58 -10.43 -12.43 -2.64
CA ARG A 58 -9.25 -12.17 -3.48
C ARG A 58 -9.39 -10.84 -4.21
N GLY A 59 -8.69 -9.83 -3.72
CA GLY A 59 -8.56 -8.52 -4.35
C GLY A 59 -7.28 -7.83 -3.91
N GLY A 60 -7.12 -6.58 -4.38
CA GLY A 60 -6.01 -5.72 -4.05
C GLY A 60 -6.48 -4.29 -3.80
N MET A 61 -5.70 -3.54 -3.02
CA MET A 61 -5.93 -2.11 -2.77
C MET A 61 -4.62 -1.35 -2.92
N ILE A 62 -4.71 -0.11 -3.38
CA ILE A 62 -3.62 0.85 -3.46
C ILE A 62 -4.05 2.09 -2.67
N LEU A 63 -3.27 2.44 -1.65
CA LEU A 63 -3.55 3.52 -0.70
C LEU A 63 -2.47 4.60 -0.81
N THR A 64 -2.88 5.86 -0.77
CA THR A 64 -1.96 7.01 -0.69
C THR A 64 -2.72 8.25 -0.19
N ASN A 65 -2.02 9.14 0.51
CA ASN A 65 -2.53 10.47 0.88
C ASN A 65 -2.14 11.57 -0.12
N HIS A 66 -1.46 11.20 -1.22
CA HIS A 66 -0.96 12.14 -2.22
C HIS A 66 -1.90 12.22 -3.43
N GLU A 67 -2.51 13.39 -3.65
CA GLU A 67 -3.52 13.60 -4.70
C GLU A 67 -2.92 13.46 -6.12
N ASP A 68 -1.69 13.91 -6.32
CA ASP A 68 -0.97 13.79 -7.58
C ASP A 68 -0.59 12.34 -7.91
N ILE A 69 -0.25 11.56 -6.89
CA ILE A 69 0.05 10.13 -7.02
C ILE A 69 -1.23 9.34 -7.33
N ILE A 70 -2.32 9.55 -6.58
CA ILE A 70 -3.57 8.79 -6.80
C ILE A 70 -4.17 9.06 -8.18
N LYS A 71 -4.04 10.28 -8.72
CA LYS A 71 -4.46 10.59 -10.10
C LYS A 71 -3.72 9.71 -11.13
N LYS A 72 -2.39 9.61 -11.01
CA LYS A 72 -1.56 8.76 -11.88
C LYS A 72 -1.89 7.29 -11.72
N ILE A 73 -2.08 6.82 -10.48
CA ILE A 73 -2.43 5.43 -10.19
C ILE A 73 -3.80 5.08 -10.77
N ASN A 74 -4.81 5.92 -10.60
CA ASN A 74 -6.15 5.69 -11.14
C ASN A 74 -6.10 5.54 -12.66
N SER A 75 -5.44 6.46 -13.37
CA SER A 75 -5.27 6.35 -14.83
C SER A 75 -4.49 5.12 -15.26
N ALA A 76 -3.48 4.69 -14.48
CA ALA A 76 -2.73 3.47 -14.74
C ALA A 76 -3.57 2.20 -14.52
N VAL A 77 -4.44 2.17 -13.50
CA VAL A 77 -5.37 1.06 -13.28
C VAL A 77 -6.41 1.01 -14.39
N PHE A 78 -7.11 2.12 -14.63
CA PHE A 78 -8.08 2.26 -15.70
C PHE A 78 -7.98 3.67 -16.32
N PRO A 79 -7.87 3.81 -17.64
CA PRO A 79 -7.97 2.77 -18.67
C PRO A 79 -6.64 2.06 -19.00
N GLY A 80 -5.58 2.25 -18.20
CA GLY A 80 -4.23 1.77 -18.53
C GLY A 80 -4.08 0.24 -18.58
N LEU A 81 -4.26 -0.45 -17.45
CA LEU A 81 -3.93 -1.86 -17.29
C LEU A 81 -5.15 -2.79 -17.22
N GLN A 82 -6.25 -2.32 -16.65
CA GLN A 82 -7.45 -3.09 -16.43
C GLN A 82 -8.62 -2.53 -17.25
N GLY A 83 -9.62 -3.40 -17.50
CA GLY A 83 -10.91 -3.04 -18.09
C GLY A 83 -11.97 -2.78 -17.02
N GLY A 84 -13.15 -3.38 -17.18
CA GLY A 84 -14.23 -3.25 -16.19
C GLY A 84 -13.86 -3.85 -14.81
N PRO A 85 -14.27 -3.22 -13.70
CA PRO A 85 -13.97 -3.70 -12.35
C PRO A 85 -14.73 -5.00 -12.02
N LEU A 86 -14.16 -5.82 -11.14
CA LEU A 86 -14.83 -6.99 -10.58
C LEU A 86 -15.68 -6.56 -9.37
N MET A 87 -16.99 -6.44 -9.56
CA MET A 87 -17.93 -5.90 -8.56
C MET A 87 -18.49 -6.93 -7.55
N HIS A 88 -18.11 -8.21 -7.67
CA HIS A 88 -18.68 -9.33 -6.91
C HIS A 88 -17.84 -9.72 -5.70
#